data_AF-A0A504WV74-F1
#
_entry.id   AF-A0A504WV74-F1
#
_cell.length_a   1.000
_cell.length_b   1.000
_cell.length_c   1.000
_cell.angle_alpha   90.00
_cell.angle_beta   90.00
_cell.angle_gamma   90.00
#
_symmetry.space_group_name_H-M   'P 1'
#
loop_
_entity.id
_entity.type
_entity.pdbx_description
1 polymer ?
#
loop_
_entity_poly.entity_id
_entity_poly.type
_entity_poly.pdbx_seq_one_letter_code
_entity_poly.pdbx_strand_id
1 'polypeptide(L)'
;MGLLARILMMVASGVGVVCCLGALIQYRDTINAQGKTDIAKGAIACLFISLFIFAGTLLFLFITLCCSCGDIIMGIITAVAGGSAAVFAIIAFGLVSKPRTDAGLKVPDVGEWMFACIATGISVILVALTMAVE
;
A
#
# COMPACT_ATOMS: atom_id res chain seq x y z
N MET A 1 -12.64 5.33 21.79
CA MET A 1 -11.24 5.82 21.74
C MET A 1 -11.12 7.10 20.92
N GLY A 2 -9.99 7.79 21.03
CA GLY A 2 -9.80 9.16 20.56
C GLY A 2 -9.94 9.31 19.04
N LEU A 3 -10.82 10.21 18.62
CA LEU A 3 -10.99 10.74 17.26
C LEU A 3 -9.65 10.88 16.49
N LEU A 4 -8.59 11.24 17.21
CA LEU A 4 -7.24 11.43 16.72
C LEU A 4 -6.66 10.18 16.03
N ALA A 5 -6.82 8.98 16.59
CA ALA A 5 -6.25 7.78 16.00
C ALA A 5 -7.04 7.31 14.76
N ARG A 6 -8.34 7.55 14.72
CA ARG A 6 -9.18 7.36 13.51
C ARG A 6 -8.76 8.32 12.39
N ILE A 7 -8.47 9.58 12.73
CA ILE A 7 -7.94 10.57 11.80
C ILE A 7 -6.57 10.14 11.28
N LEU A 8 -5.66 9.70 12.16
CA LEU A 8 -4.34 9.20 11.76
C LEU A 8 -4.43 8.02 10.80
N MET A 9 -5.35 7.07 11.02
CA MET A 9 -5.58 5.98 10.07
C MET A 9 -6.10 6.44 8.72
N MET A 10 -7.05 7.38 8.70
CA MET A 10 -7.56 7.94 7.46
C MET A 10 -6.46 8.67 6.68
N VAL A 11 -5.60 9.42 7.38
CA VAL A 11 -4.46 10.09 6.76
C VAL A 11 -3.46 9.05 6.24
N ALA A 12 -3.07 8.05 7.04
CA ALA A 12 -2.12 7.02 6.64
C ALA A 12 -2.61 6.20 5.43
N SER A 13 -3.89 5.81 5.42
CA SER A 13 -4.50 5.13 4.26
C SER A 13 -4.62 6.06 3.04
N GLY A 14 -4.93 7.34 3.23
CA GLY A 14 -4.97 8.33 2.15
C GLY A 14 -3.59 8.56 1.51
N VAL A 15 -2.54 8.69 2.32
CA VAL A 15 -1.16 8.75 1.83
C VAL A 15 -0.79 7.46 1.10
N GLY A 16 -1.20 6.29 1.60
CA GLY A 16 -1.03 5.01 0.92
C GLY A 16 -1.64 4.97 -0.49
N VAL A 17 -2.85 5.49 -0.68
CA VAL A 17 -3.49 5.62 -2.01
C VAL A 17 -2.67 6.53 -2.93
N VAL A 18 -2.22 7.69 -2.44
CA VAL A 18 -1.41 8.63 -3.22
C VAL A 18 -0.07 8.01 -3.61
N CYS A 19 0.57 7.27 -2.70
CA CYS A 19 1.82 6.56 -2.99
C CYS A 19 1.63 5.49 -4.08
N CYS A 20 0.53 4.71 -4.03
CA CYS A 20 0.22 3.73 -5.06
C CYS A 20 -0.06 4.38 -6.42
N LEU A 21 -0.78 5.51 -6.44
CA LEU A 21 -1.02 6.28 -7.66
C LEU A 21 0.28 6.85 -8.24
N GLY A 22 1.16 7.41 -7.39
CA GLY A 22 2.47 7.91 -7.79
C GLY A 22 3.34 6.82 -8.43
N ALA A 23 3.34 5.62 -7.82
CA ALA A 23 4.02 4.46 -8.38
C ALA A 23 3.44 4.06 -9.75
N LEU A 24 2.12 4.01 -9.89
CA LEU A 24 1.47 3.70 -11.16
C LEU A 24 1.76 4.73 -12.27
N ILE A 25 1.81 6.02 -11.91
CA ILE A 25 2.17 7.10 -12.86
C ILE A 25 3.61 6.92 -13.32
N GLN A 26 4.52 6.58 -12.41
CA GLN A 26 5.93 6.38 -12.76
C GLN A 26 6.14 5.17 -13.70
N TYR A 27 5.28 4.15 -13.59
CA TYR A 27 5.30 2.99 -14.50
C TYR A 27 4.34 3.14 -15.70
N ARG A 28 3.77 4.33 -15.95
CA ARG A 28 2.75 4.55 -17.00
C ARG A 28 3.24 4.15 -18.39
N ASP A 29 4.48 4.48 -18.74
CA ASP A 29 5.04 4.16 -20.06
C ASP A 29 5.22 2.65 -20.21
N THR A 30 5.67 1.98 -19.14
CA THR A 30 5.74 0.51 -19.06
C THR A 30 4.35 -0.13 -19.08
N ILE A 31 3.32 0.55 -18.59
CA ILE A 31 1.91 0.12 -18.64
C ILE A 31 1.34 0.23 -20.06
N ASN A 32 1.76 1.20 -20.87
CA ASN A 32 1.27 1.39 -22.23
C ASN A 32 2.09 0.67 -23.31
N ALA A 33 3.27 0.14 -22.98
CA ALA A 33 4.10 -0.60 -23.92
C ALA A 33 3.44 -1.93 -24.37
N GLN A 34 3.40 -2.20 -25.68
CA GLN A 34 2.81 -3.41 -26.28
C GLN A 34 3.65 -4.70 -26.13
N GLY A 35 4.79 -4.66 -25.41
CA GLY A 35 5.70 -5.80 -25.24
C GLY A 35 6.11 -6.03 -23.78
N LYS A 36 5.15 -6.04 -22.85
CA LYS A 36 5.46 -6.19 -21.42
C LYS A 36 6.01 -7.59 -21.12
N THR A 37 7.14 -7.62 -20.42
CA THR A 37 7.64 -8.85 -19.78
C THR A 37 6.65 -9.31 -18.70
N ASP A 38 6.54 -10.63 -18.49
CA ASP A 38 5.58 -11.18 -17.52
C ASP A 38 5.86 -10.70 -16.09
N ILE A 39 7.13 -10.40 -15.79
CA ILE A 39 7.58 -9.80 -14.54
C ILE A 39 7.00 -8.39 -14.35
N ALA A 40 7.00 -7.55 -15.40
CA ALA A 40 6.42 -6.21 -15.34
C ALA A 40 4.89 -6.26 -15.16
N LYS A 41 4.21 -7.20 -15.82
CA LYS A 41 2.76 -7.41 -15.61
C LYS A 41 2.46 -7.79 -14.17
N GLY A 42 3.25 -8.68 -13.57
CA GLY A 42 3.09 -9.09 -12.17
C GLY A 42 3.31 -7.94 -11.18
N ALA A 43 4.33 -7.10 -11.39
CA ALA A 43 4.60 -5.94 -10.55
C ALA A 43 3.46 -4.90 -10.61
N ILE A 44 2.97 -4.61 -11.82
CA ILE A 44 1.84 -3.68 -12.03
C ILE A 44 0.58 -4.24 -11.36
N ALA A 45 0.29 -5.53 -11.50
CA ALA A 45 -0.86 -6.16 -10.87
C ALA A 45 -0.80 -6.05 -9.33
N CYS A 46 0.36 -6.30 -8.73
CA CYS A 46 0.54 -6.16 -7.28
C CYS A 46 0.36 -4.71 -6.80
N LEU A 47 0.78 -3.72 -7.57
CA LEU A 47 0.53 -2.30 -7.27
C LEU A 47 -0.96 -1.95 -7.32
N PHE A 48 -1.70 -2.45 -8.32
CA PHE A 48 -3.15 -2.26 -8.40
C PHE A 48 -3.88 -2.93 -7.24
N ILE A 49 -3.49 -4.15 -6.86
CA ILE A 49 -4.07 -4.85 -5.70
C ILE A 49 -3.82 -4.05 -4.43
N SER A 50 -2.60 -3.57 -4.21
CA SER A 50 -2.27 -2.72 -3.06
C SER A 50 -3.10 -1.42 -3.03
N LEU A 51 -3.30 -0.78 -4.19
CA LEU A 51 -4.16 0.40 -4.33
C LEU A 51 -5.61 0.11 -3.92
N PHE A 52 -6.19 -1.01 -4.38
CA PHE A 52 -7.55 -1.39 -4.02
C PHE A 52 -7.69 -1.72 -2.53
N ILE A 53 -6.66 -2.31 -1.91
CA ILE A 53 -6.66 -2.58 -0.47
C ILE A 53 -6.64 -1.26 0.31
N PHE A 54 -5.78 -0.31 -0.04
CA PHE A 54 -5.77 1.00 0.63
C PHE A 54 -7.06 1.78 0.41
N ALA A 55 -7.59 1.80 -0.82
CA ALA A 55 -8.86 2.46 -1.14
C ALA A 55 -10.05 1.81 -0.41
N GLY A 56 -10.09 0.47 -0.36
CA GLY A 56 -11.12 -0.27 0.37
C GLY A 56 -11.05 -0.04 1.88
N THR A 57 -9.83 0.02 2.43
CA THR A 57 -9.61 0.35 3.85
C THR A 57 -10.10 1.77 4.14
N LEU A 58 -9.80 2.73 3.26
CA LEU A 58 -10.23 4.11 3.41
C LEU A 58 -11.76 4.25 3.34
N LEU A 59 -12.43 3.55 2.42
CA LEU A 59 -13.90 3.50 2.39
C LEU A 59 -14.49 2.86 3.65
N PHE A 60 -13.87 1.79 4.16
CA PHE A 60 -14.30 1.16 5.41
C PHE A 60 -14.14 2.10 6.62
N LEU A 61 -13.04 2.86 6.67
CA LEU A 61 -12.82 3.91 7.68
C LEU A 61 -13.86 5.04 7.59
N PHE A 62 -14.34 5.39 6.39
CA PHE A 62 -15.43 6.34 6.22
C PHE A 62 -16.78 5.82 6.70
N ILE A 63 -17.11 4.55 6.43
CA ILE A 63 -18.37 3.95 6.88
C ILE A 63 -18.41 3.86 8.42
N THR A 64 -17.27 3.54 9.04
CA THR A 64 -17.12 3.43 10.50
C THR A 64 -17.08 4.79 11.23
N LEU A 65 -17.00 5.92 10.51
CA LEU A 65 -17.32 7.24 11.07
C LEU A 65 -18.82 7.43 11.29
N CYS A 66 -19.66 6.84 10.44
CA CYS A 66 -21.11 6.95 10.49
C CYS A 66 -21.77 5.86 11.35
N CYS A 67 -21.12 4.71 11.51
CA CYS A 67 -21.61 3.56 12.28
C CYS A 67 -20.66 3.24 13.45
N SER A 68 -21.23 3.04 14.65
CA SER A 68 -20.46 2.66 15.85
C SER A 68 -19.99 1.19 15.77
N CYS A 69 -18.91 0.93 15.03
CA CYS A 69 -18.16 -0.33 15.14
C CYS A 69 -17.26 -0.30 16.38
N GLY A 70 -17.07 -1.48 17.00
CA GLY A 70 -16.13 -1.64 18.09
C GLY A 70 -14.69 -1.32 17.66
N ASP A 71 -14.01 -0.47 18.42
CA ASP A 71 -12.66 0.05 18.10
C ASP A 71 -11.63 -1.08 17.89
N ILE A 72 -11.73 -2.18 18.66
CA ILE A 72 -10.83 -3.35 18.57
C ILE A 72 -10.97 -4.07 17.22
N ILE A 73 -12.20 -4.33 16.76
CA ILE A 73 -12.47 -5.05 15.51
C ILE A 73 -11.99 -4.21 14.32
N MET A 74 -12.21 -2.90 14.39
CA MET A 74 -11.74 -1.93 13.39
C MET A 74 -10.20 -1.92 13.31
N GLY A 75 -9.51 -1.93 14.45
CA GLY A 75 -8.05 -2.03 14.52
C GLY A 75 -7.52 -3.31 13.87
N ILE A 76 -8.13 -4.47 14.16
CA ILE A 76 -7.69 -5.74 13.56
C ILE A 76 -7.87 -5.76 12.05
N ILE A 77 -9.02 -5.34 11.53
CA ILE A 77 -9.32 -5.34 10.09
C ILE A 77 -8.34 -4.40 9.36
N THR A 78 -8.11 -3.21 9.90
CA THR A 78 -7.20 -2.22 9.31
C THR A 78 -5.74 -2.66 9.39
N ALA A 79 -5.33 -3.37 10.45
CA ALA A 79 -3.99 -3.97 10.55
C ALA A 79 -3.77 -5.05 9.47
N VAL A 80 -4.74 -5.94 9.26
CA VAL A 80 -4.66 -6.99 8.23
C VAL A 80 -4.65 -6.37 6.83
N ALA A 81 -5.44 -5.33 6.60
CA ALA A 81 -5.46 -4.61 5.33
C ALA A 81 -4.12 -3.88 5.07
N GLY A 82 -3.58 -3.15 6.05
CA GLY A 82 -2.27 -2.50 5.94
C GLY A 82 -1.13 -3.51 5.71
N GLY A 83 -1.17 -4.65 6.41
CA GLY A 83 -0.22 -5.75 6.27
C GLY A 83 -0.23 -6.37 4.88
N SER A 84 -1.41 -6.72 4.37
CA SER A 84 -1.56 -7.27 3.02
C SER A 84 -1.10 -6.27 1.96
N ALA A 85 -1.47 -4.98 2.08
CA ALA A 85 -1.02 -3.94 1.17
C ALA A 85 0.52 -3.78 1.14
N ALA A 86 1.17 -3.85 2.31
CA ALA A 86 2.62 -3.81 2.43
C ALA A 86 3.29 -5.02 1.75
N VAL A 87 2.75 -6.23 1.97
CA VAL A 87 3.27 -7.45 1.34
C VAL A 87 3.20 -7.37 -0.18
N PHE A 88 2.07 -6.94 -0.74
CA PHE A 88 1.95 -6.75 -2.19
C PHE A 88 2.90 -5.67 -2.73
N ALA A 89 3.13 -4.59 -1.98
CA ALA A 89 4.11 -3.57 -2.36
C ALA A 89 5.55 -4.11 -2.35
N ILE A 90 5.92 -4.94 -1.37
CA ILE A 90 7.24 -5.59 -1.30
C ILE A 90 7.43 -6.57 -2.46
N ILE A 91 6.40 -7.38 -2.77
CA ILE A 91 6.45 -8.31 -3.92
C ILE A 91 6.62 -7.53 -5.22
N ALA A 92 5.88 -6.43 -5.40
CA ALA A 92 6.02 -5.57 -6.57
C ALA A 92 7.46 -5.02 -6.69
N PHE A 93 8.03 -4.54 -5.58
CA PHE A 93 9.40 -4.05 -5.54
C PHE A 93 10.42 -5.14 -5.92
N GLY A 94 10.26 -6.34 -5.37
CA GLY A 94 11.12 -7.49 -5.66
C GLY A 94 11.06 -7.90 -7.13
N LEU A 95 9.87 -7.89 -7.74
CA LEU A 95 9.68 -8.20 -9.15
C LEU A 95 10.36 -7.18 -10.07
N VAL A 96 10.33 -5.89 -9.73
CA VAL A 96 11.00 -4.85 -10.53
C VAL A 96 12.52 -4.86 -10.32
N SER A 97 12.98 -5.23 -9.12
CA SER A 97 14.41 -5.22 -8.76
C SER A 97 15.17 -6.44 -9.29
N LYS A 98 14.54 -7.61 -9.29
CA LYS A 98 15.16 -8.89 -9.70
C LYS A 98 15.88 -8.85 -11.06
N PRO A 99 15.24 -8.46 -12.18
CA PRO A 99 15.91 -8.43 -13.48
C PRO A 99 17.05 -7.39 -13.56
N ARG A 100 17.05 -6.37 -12.69
CA ARG A 100 18.12 -5.36 -12.63
C ARG A 100 19.32 -5.85 -11.84
N THR A 101 19.08 -6.55 -10.74
CA THR A 101 20.13 -7.24 -9.98
C THR A 101 20.81 -8.31 -10.83
N ASP A 102 20.04 -9.07 -11.60
CA ASP A 102 20.55 -10.08 -12.53
C ASP A 102 21.39 -9.44 -13.67
N ALA A 103 21.12 -8.19 -14.02
CA ALA A 103 21.88 -7.42 -15.01
C ALA A 103 23.10 -6.67 -14.43
N GLY A 104 23.41 -6.82 -13.13
CA GLY A 104 24.53 -6.14 -12.48
C GLY A 104 24.36 -4.62 -12.33
N LEU A 105 23.13 -4.10 -12.53
CA LEU A 105 22.83 -2.68 -12.37
C LEU A 105 22.60 -2.35 -10.89
N LYS A 106 23.02 -1.16 -10.47
CA LYS A 106 22.93 -0.71 -9.07
C LYS A 106 21.46 -0.55 -8.65
N VAL A 107 21.06 -1.27 -7.60
CA VAL A 107 19.80 -1.06 -6.87
C VAL A 107 20.05 0.02 -5.81
N PRO A 108 19.17 1.02 -5.58
CA PRO A 108 17.86 1.23 -6.19
C PRO A 108 17.83 2.47 -7.10
N ASP A 109 17.56 2.27 -8.38
CA ASP A 109 16.94 3.28 -9.26
C ASP A 109 15.42 2.99 -9.37
N VAL A 110 14.84 2.54 -8.25
CA VAL A 110 13.42 2.18 -8.13
C VAL A 110 12.67 3.42 -7.66
N GLY A 111 11.46 3.62 -8.20
CA GLY A 111 10.66 4.78 -7.89
C GLY A 111 10.46 5.00 -6.39
N GLU A 112 10.78 6.21 -5.92
CA GLU A 112 10.60 6.65 -4.52
C GLU A 112 9.18 6.34 -4.03
N TRP A 113 8.21 6.36 -4.93
CA TRP A 113 6.81 6.03 -4.70
C TRP A 113 6.53 4.56 -4.33
N MET A 114 7.29 3.59 -4.86
CA MET A 114 7.17 2.18 -4.45
C MET A 114 7.68 1.98 -3.02
N PHE A 115 8.77 2.65 -2.66
CA PHE A 115 9.29 2.62 -1.31
C PHE A 115 8.32 3.30 -0.34
N ALA A 116 7.72 4.41 -0.77
CA ALA A 116 6.69 5.10 -0.03
C ALA A 116 5.45 4.20 0.21
N CYS A 117 5.01 3.40 -0.76
CA CYS A 117 3.93 2.41 -0.56
C CYS A 117 4.22 1.41 0.56
N ILE A 118 5.45 0.90 0.63
CA ILE A 118 5.87 -0.06 1.67
C ILE A 118 5.85 0.64 3.04
N ALA A 119 6.44 1.84 3.12
CA ALA A 119 6.46 2.63 4.35
C ALA A 119 5.05 2.97 4.83
N THR A 120 4.15 3.35 3.92
CA THR A 120 2.75 3.65 4.26
C THR A 120 2.01 2.41 4.75
N GLY A 121 2.24 1.23 4.16
CA GLY A 121 1.65 -0.03 4.63
C GLY A 121 2.07 -0.37 6.05
N ILE A 122 3.37 -0.24 6.37
CA ILE A 122 3.90 -0.44 7.72
C ILE A 122 3.31 0.59 8.70
N SER A 123 3.19 1.86 8.27
CA SER A 123 2.60 2.90 9.12
C SER A 123 1.14 2.63 9.47
N VAL A 124 0.34 2.10 8.52
CA VAL A 124 -1.05 1.70 8.77
C VAL A 124 -1.13 0.56 9.78
N ILE A 125 -0.22 -0.42 9.70
CA ILE A 125 -0.13 -1.51 10.68
C ILE A 125 0.20 -0.97 12.08
N LEU A 126 1.19 -0.09 12.19
CA LEU A 126 1.62 0.45 13.48
C LEU A 126 0.51 1.27 14.15
N VAL A 127 -0.16 2.13 13.38
CA VAL A 127 -1.31 2.90 13.87
C VAL A 127 -2.50 1.98 14.21
N ALA A 128 -2.65 0.85 13.52
CA ALA A 128 -3.67 -0.15 13.83
C ALA A 128 -3.40 -0.94 15.10
N LEU A 129 -2.14 -1.28 15.36
CA LEU A 129 -1.75 -1.94 16.59
C LEU A 129 -1.92 -1.04 17.80
N THR A 130 -1.69 0.28 17.67
CA THR A 130 -1.98 1.23 18.75
C THR A 130 -3.47 1.28 19.12
N MET A 131 -4.36 0.91 18.21
CA MET A 131 -5.81 0.85 18.45
C MET A 131 -6.30 -0.50 19.03
N ALA A 132 -5.49 -1.56 18.90
CA ALA A 132 -5.87 -2.91 19.30
C ALA A 132 -5.40 -3.28 20.71
N VAL A 133 -4.50 -2.48 21.30
CA VAL A 133 -3.88 -2.73 22.62
C VAL A 133 -4.54 -1.90 23.74
N GLU A 134 -5.36 -0.90 23.39
CA GLU A 134 -6.19 -0.09 24.30
C GLU A 134 -7.62 -0.66 24.42
#